data_AF-A0A317CP22-F1
#
_entry.id   AF-A0A317CP22-F1
#
_cell.length_a   1.000
_cell.length_b   1.000
_cell.length_c   1.000
_cell.angle_alpha   90.00
_cell.angle_beta   90.00
_cell.angle_gamma   90.00
#
_symmetry.space_group_name_H-M   'P 1'
#
loop_
_entity.id
_entity.type
_entity.pdbx_description
1 polymer ?
#
loop_
_entity_poly.entity_id
_entity_poly.type
_entity_poly.pdbx_seq_one_letter_code
_entity_poly.pdbx_strand_id
1 'polypeptide(L)'
;MRDVAVRFQYRDLLLSQIDEQVKWLSRGKIFAQPGFWPAVSLVGMTFFALLHLIGSALSPRIHGRMAEVALWLRSLEYAAWFLLYVWLVPIVGYLPMTLIFMPLLSFRIGYRSKKMLLLSAFIGFLIVLVFKSFLEVKIPGGQLYEYLPDAMRSFMLLNF
;
A
#
# COMPACT_ATOMS: atom_id res chain seq x y z
N MET A 1 24.62 -18.32 5.97
CA MET A 1 25.38 -17.50 5.00
C MET A 1 24.62 -17.27 3.70
N ARG A 2 23.88 -18.25 3.15
CA ARG A 2 23.03 -18.03 1.95
C ARG A 2 21.89 -17.02 2.13
N ASP A 3 21.23 -16.98 3.29
CA ASP A 3 20.10 -16.06 3.54
C ASP A 3 20.49 -14.58 3.72
N VAL A 4 21.77 -14.34 4.01
CA VAL A 4 22.31 -12.99 4.20
C VAL A 4 22.51 -12.32 2.84
N ALA A 5 23.00 -13.06 1.84
CA ALA A 5 23.32 -12.56 0.51
C ALA A 5 22.11 -12.03 -0.27
N VAL A 6 20.93 -12.65 -0.10
CA VAL A 6 19.71 -12.27 -0.84
C VAL A 6 19.14 -10.92 -0.36
N ARG A 7 19.40 -10.52 0.89
CA ARG A 7 18.88 -9.27 1.48
C ARG A 7 19.68 -8.02 1.12
N PHE A 8 20.90 -8.18 0.61
CA PHE A 8 21.80 -7.09 0.21
C PHE A 8 21.60 -6.63 -1.23
N GLN A 9 21.11 -7.52 -2.08
CA GLN A 9 21.09 -7.33 -3.53
C GLN A 9 20.27 -6.10 -3.97
N TYR A 10 19.15 -5.80 -3.32
CA TYR A 10 18.23 -4.76 -3.78
C TYR A 10 18.71 -3.33 -3.48
N ARG A 11 19.30 -3.10 -2.31
CA ARG A 11 19.71 -1.76 -1.87
C ARG A 11 21.05 -1.35 -2.50
N ASP A 12 21.97 -2.30 -2.64
CA ASP A 12 23.25 -2.07 -3.29
C ASP A 12 23.05 -1.88 -4.81
N LEU A 13 22.06 -2.56 -5.42
CA LEU A 13 21.58 -2.29 -6.78
C LEU A 13 20.98 -0.87 -6.90
N LEU A 14 20.09 -0.46 -5.99
CA LEU A 14 19.51 0.89 -6.02
C LEU A 14 20.58 1.98 -5.83
N LEU A 15 21.59 1.75 -4.99
CA LEU A 15 22.72 2.66 -4.82
C LEU A 15 23.55 2.78 -6.11
N SER A 16 23.79 1.66 -6.80
CA SER A 16 24.51 1.67 -8.07
C SER A 16 23.79 2.43 -9.19
N GLN A 17 22.45 2.56 -9.10
CA GLN A 17 21.62 3.21 -10.11
C GLN A 17 21.22 4.65 -9.74
N ILE A 18 21.68 5.19 -8.61
CA ILE A 18 21.18 6.48 -8.12
C ILE A 18 21.50 7.64 -9.06
N ASP A 19 22.67 7.60 -9.72
CA ASP A 19 23.08 8.63 -10.68
C ASP A 19 22.34 8.51 -12.02
N GLU A 20 21.84 7.32 -12.37
CA GLU A 20 21.02 7.10 -13.56
C GLU A 20 19.55 7.47 -13.33
N GLN A 21 19.04 7.24 -12.10
CA GLN A 21 17.64 7.45 -11.75
C GLN A 21 17.35 8.85 -11.22
N VAL A 22 18.37 9.60 -10.78
CA VAL A 22 18.17 10.94 -10.22
C VAL A 22 19.05 11.99 -10.89
N LYS A 23 18.41 13.08 -11.31
CA LYS A 23 19.10 14.20 -11.97
C LYS A 23 19.88 15.04 -10.96
N TRP A 24 21.19 15.08 -11.13
CA TRP A 24 22.07 16.04 -10.48
C TRP A 24 22.28 17.26 -11.39
N LEU A 25 22.00 18.45 -10.87
CA LEU A 25 22.17 19.70 -11.63
C LEU A 25 23.56 20.28 -11.35
N SER A 26 24.29 20.66 -12.41
CA SER A 26 25.65 21.19 -12.33
C SER A 26 25.76 22.52 -11.54
N ARG A 27 24.63 23.21 -11.31
CA ARG A 27 24.53 24.44 -10.52
C ARG A 27 23.31 24.39 -9.62
N GLY A 28 23.49 24.75 -8.35
CA GLY A 28 22.42 24.78 -7.34
C GLY A 28 22.96 24.47 -5.94
N LYS A 29 22.26 24.94 -4.90
CA LYS A 29 22.62 24.61 -3.51
C LYS A 29 22.49 23.11 -3.27
N ILE A 30 23.47 22.50 -2.59
CA ILE A 30 23.57 21.04 -2.39
C ILE A 30 22.27 20.43 -1.83
N PHE A 31 21.68 21.04 -0.80
CA PHE A 31 20.43 20.58 -0.18
C PHE A 31 19.17 20.75 -1.03
N ALA A 32 19.23 21.54 -2.10
CA ALA A 32 18.12 21.78 -3.03
C ALA A 32 18.20 20.87 -4.27
N GLN A 33 19.25 20.06 -4.38
CA GLN A 33 19.40 19.13 -5.49
C GLN A 33 18.33 18.03 -5.39
N PRO A 34 17.64 17.68 -6.49
CA PRO A 34 16.62 16.62 -6.50
C PRO A 34 17.15 15.27 -5.98
N GLY A 35 18.43 14.97 -6.20
CA GLY A 35 19.08 13.74 -5.74
C GLY A 35 19.57 13.72 -4.30
N PHE A 36 19.64 14.87 -3.62
CA PHE A 36 20.26 14.96 -2.31
C PHE A 36 19.52 14.13 -1.24
N TRP A 37 18.22 14.36 -1.06
CA TRP A 37 17.44 13.64 -0.06
C TRP A 37 17.25 12.15 -0.37
N PRO A 38 17.02 11.73 -1.63
CA PRO A 38 17.09 10.32 -2.01
C PRO A 38 18.42 9.67 -1.64
N ALA A 39 19.55 10.33 -1.93
CA ALA A 39 20.88 9.81 -1.62
C ALA A 39 21.12 9.68 -0.11
N VAL A 40 20.80 10.73 0.67
CA VAL A 40 20.92 10.71 2.13
C VAL A 40 20.06 9.59 2.74
N SER A 41 18.82 9.43 2.26
CA SER A 41 17.93 8.37 2.70
C SER A 41 18.51 6.99 2.39
N LEU A 42 18.99 6.77 1.16
CA LEU A 42 19.52 5.49 0.73
C LEU A 42 20.81 5.12 1.47
N VAL A 43 21.71 6.09 1.68
CA VAL A 43 22.92 5.91 2.51
C VAL A 43 22.55 5.58 3.95
N GLY A 44 21.61 6.32 4.55
CA GLY A 44 21.13 6.07 5.90
C GLY A 44 20.54 4.66 6.06
N MET A 45 19.63 4.27 5.16
CA MET A 45 19.06 2.92 5.12
C MET A 45 20.15 1.85 4.98
N THR A 46 21.20 2.14 4.20
CA THR A 46 22.32 1.22 3.99
C THR A 46 23.11 0.98 5.26
N PHE A 47 23.49 2.06 5.92
CA PHE A 47 24.22 2.02 7.16
C PHE A 47 23.44 1.27 8.27
N PHE A 48 22.18 1.64 8.50
CA PHE A 48 21.37 1.01 9.54
C PHE A 48 21.06 -0.45 9.25
N ALA A 49 20.83 -0.82 7.99
CA ALA A 49 20.63 -2.21 7.62
C ALA A 49 21.91 -3.04 7.80
N LEU A 50 23.10 -2.47 7.57
CA LEU A 50 24.38 -3.15 7.87
C LEU A 50 24.54 -3.39 9.37
N LEU A 51 24.30 -2.37 10.21
CA LEU A 51 24.32 -2.52 11.66
C LEU A 51 23.31 -3.57 12.14
N HIS A 52 22.09 -3.53 11.60
CA HIS A 52 21.06 -4.53 11.90
C HIS A 52 21.48 -5.94 11.50
N LEU A 53 22.18 -6.09 10.38
CA LEU A 53 22.68 -7.40 9.95
C LEU A 53 23.77 -7.93 10.89
N ILE A 54 24.71 -7.07 11.28
CA ILE A 54 25.76 -7.44 12.25
C ILE A 54 25.09 -7.85 13.57
N GLY A 55 24.15 -7.04 14.07
CA GLY A 55 23.37 -7.38 15.27
C GLY A 55 22.59 -8.68 15.13
N SER A 56 21.97 -8.94 13.98
CA SER A 56 21.23 -10.18 13.71
C SER A 56 22.15 -11.40 13.59
N ALA A 57 23.36 -11.24 13.04
CA ALA A 57 24.34 -12.31 12.88
C ALA A 57 24.98 -12.71 14.22
N LEU A 58 25.17 -11.74 15.11
CA LEU A 58 25.74 -11.95 16.45
C LEU A 58 24.69 -12.34 17.50
N SER A 59 23.40 -12.16 17.21
CA SER A 59 22.31 -12.50 18.12
C SER A 59 22.04 -14.02 18.16
N PRO A 60 21.85 -14.61 19.36
CA PRO A 60 21.42 -16.00 19.50
C PRO A 60 20.11 -16.25 18.76
N ARG A 61 20.02 -17.37 18.04
CA ARG A 61 18.80 -17.75 17.34
C ARG A 61 17.78 -18.30 18.33
N ILE A 62 16.67 -17.59 18.47
CA ILE A 62 15.54 -18.01 19.30
C ILE A 62 14.77 -19.11 18.58
N HIS A 63 14.40 -20.17 19.29
CA HIS A 63 13.52 -21.22 18.77
C HIS A 63 12.13 -20.61 18.49
N GLY A 64 11.54 -20.91 17.33
CA GLY A 64 10.23 -20.36 16.94
C GLY A 64 10.25 -19.14 16.00
N ARG A 65 11.42 -18.55 15.69
CA ARG A 65 11.54 -17.39 14.79
C ARG A 65 10.82 -17.54 13.43
N MET A 66 10.83 -18.75 12.85
CA MET A 66 10.16 -18.97 11.56
C MET A 66 8.64 -18.97 11.68
N ALA A 67 8.09 -19.26 12.86
CA ALA A 67 6.66 -19.12 13.11
C ALA A 67 6.25 -17.64 13.12
N GLU A 68 7.09 -16.75 13.67
CA GLU A 68 6.89 -15.31 13.56
C GLU A 68 6.98 -14.87 12.09
N VAL A 69 8.03 -15.25 11.36
CA VAL A 69 8.16 -14.90 9.93
C VAL A 69 6.94 -15.39 9.12
N ALA A 70 6.44 -16.58 9.41
CA ALA A 70 5.21 -17.09 8.80
C ALA A 70 3.98 -16.24 9.19
N LEU A 71 3.89 -15.76 10.43
CA LEU A 71 2.86 -14.83 10.88
C LEU A 71 2.94 -13.49 10.12
N TRP A 72 4.13 -12.94 9.92
CA TRP A 72 4.35 -11.74 9.11
C TRP A 72 4.00 -11.98 7.64
N LEU A 73 4.36 -13.12 7.07
CA LEU A 73 3.97 -13.49 5.70
C LEU A 73 2.45 -13.55 5.53
N ARG A 74 1.72 -13.98 6.57
CA ARG A 74 0.25 -13.96 6.54
C ARG A 74 -0.33 -12.55 6.43
N SER A 75 0.38 -11.49 6.83
CA SER A 75 -0.10 -10.12 6.62
C SER A 75 -0.04 -9.68 5.16
N LEU A 76 0.78 -10.33 4.31
CA LEU A 76 0.80 -10.07 2.86
C LEU A 76 -0.54 -10.38 2.19
N GLU A 77 -1.37 -11.22 2.82
CA GLU A 77 -2.75 -11.42 2.37
C GLU A 77 -3.52 -10.10 2.27
N TYR A 78 -3.39 -9.20 3.26
CA TYR A 78 -4.07 -7.90 3.24
C TYR A 78 -3.48 -6.93 2.21
N ALA A 79 -2.18 -7.03 1.93
CA ALA A 79 -1.57 -6.30 0.82
C ALA A 79 -2.16 -6.77 -0.52
N ALA A 80 -2.36 -8.07 -0.70
CA ALA A 80 -3.01 -8.61 -1.89
C ALA A 80 -4.48 -8.16 -2.01
N TRP A 81 -5.24 -8.15 -0.90
CA TRP A 81 -6.59 -7.57 -0.88
C TRP A 81 -6.60 -6.09 -1.28
N PHE A 82 -5.66 -5.30 -0.77
CA PHE A 82 -5.54 -3.90 -1.14
C PHE A 82 -5.21 -3.72 -2.63
N LEU A 83 -4.25 -4.48 -3.17
CA LEU A 83 -3.91 -4.42 -4.60
C LEU A 83 -5.09 -4.82 -5.48
N LEU A 84 -5.83 -5.86 -5.08
CA LEU A 84 -7.05 -6.27 -5.78
C LEU A 84 -8.12 -5.17 -5.75
N TYR A 85 -8.31 -4.51 -4.62
CA TYR A 85 -9.22 -3.38 -4.48
C TYR A 85 -8.83 -2.22 -5.43
N VAL A 86 -7.56 -1.79 -5.38
CA VAL A 86 -7.05 -0.71 -6.23
C VAL A 86 -7.21 -1.03 -7.72
N TRP A 87 -7.02 -2.29 -8.11
CA TRP A 87 -7.19 -2.73 -9.49
C TRP A 87 -8.66 -2.75 -9.93
N LEU A 88 -9.59 -3.10 -9.05
CA LEU A 88 -11.03 -3.20 -9.36
C LEU A 88 -11.77 -1.85 -9.29
N VAL A 89 -11.32 -0.91 -8.47
CA VAL A 89 -11.98 0.41 -8.30
C VAL A 89 -12.18 1.15 -9.62
N PRO A 90 -11.19 1.26 -10.54
CA PRO A 90 -11.39 1.90 -11.85
C PRO A 90 -12.42 1.20 -12.74
N ILE A 91 -12.67 -0.09 -12.51
CA ILE A 91 -13.58 -0.91 -13.32
C ILE A 91 -15.00 -0.80 -12.75
N VAL A 92 -15.17 -1.07 -11.46
CA VAL A 92 -16.50 -1.23 -10.84
C VAL A 92 -16.99 0.06 -10.17
N GLY A 93 -16.06 0.93 -9.74
CA GLY A 93 -16.34 2.17 -9.03
C GLY A 93 -16.04 2.11 -7.53
N TYR A 94 -15.72 3.26 -6.94
CA TYR A 94 -15.24 3.33 -5.56
C TYR A 94 -16.28 2.94 -4.52
N LEU A 95 -17.51 3.45 -4.66
CA LEU A 95 -18.60 3.13 -3.74
C LEU A 95 -18.91 1.61 -3.70
N PRO A 96 -19.29 0.94 -4.82
CA PRO A 96 -19.63 -0.47 -4.79
C PRO A 96 -18.47 -1.35 -4.31
N MET A 97 -17.24 -1.04 -4.72
CA MET A 97 -16.06 -1.78 -4.26
C MET A 97 -15.85 -1.65 -2.76
N THR A 98 -16.04 -0.47 -2.19
CA THR A 98 -15.91 -0.25 -0.74
C THR A 98 -17.00 -0.98 0.04
N LEU A 99 -18.24 -0.95 -0.45
CA LEU A 99 -19.37 -1.66 0.16
C LEU A 99 -19.22 -3.20 0.11
N ILE A 100 -18.46 -3.72 -0.86
CA ILE A 100 -18.16 -5.15 -0.97
C ILE A 100 -16.94 -5.54 -0.11
N PHE A 101 -15.85 -4.78 -0.20
CA PHE A 101 -14.59 -5.13 0.45
C PHE A 101 -14.62 -4.94 1.95
N MET A 102 -15.31 -3.92 2.47
CA MET A 102 -15.41 -3.69 3.91
C MET A 102 -16.04 -4.89 4.64
N PRO A 103 -17.20 -5.43 4.20
CA PRO A 103 -17.75 -6.65 4.76
C PRO A 103 -16.91 -7.90 4.49
N LEU A 104 -16.33 -8.05 3.29
CA LEU A 104 -15.49 -9.22 2.98
C LEU A 104 -14.27 -9.30 3.90
N LEU A 105 -13.57 -8.20 4.13
CA LEU A 105 -12.44 -8.13 5.03
C LEU A 105 -12.88 -8.30 6.49
N SER A 106 -14.00 -7.70 6.89
CA SER A 106 -14.57 -7.91 8.24
C SER A 106 -14.90 -9.39 8.49
N PHE A 107 -15.46 -10.07 7.50
CA PHE A 107 -15.69 -11.51 7.55
C PHE A 107 -14.37 -12.27 7.65
N ARG A 108 -13.37 -11.89 6.85
CA ARG A 108 -12.07 -12.56 6.77
C ARG A 108 -11.29 -12.51 8.08
N ILE A 109 -11.38 -11.42 8.83
CA ILE A 109 -10.75 -11.28 10.15
C ILE A 109 -11.55 -11.97 11.27
N GLY A 110 -12.74 -12.50 10.97
CA GLY A 110 -13.52 -13.36 11.86
C GLY A 110 -14.85 -12.77 12.34
N TYR A 111 -15.21 -11.53 11.97
CA TYR A 111 -16.51 -10.96 12.29
C TYR A 111 -17.59 -11.54 11.36
N ARG A 112 -18.24 -12.61 11.81
CA ARG A 112 -19.23 -13.35 11.00
C ARG A 112 -20.68 -12.99 11.27
N SER A 113 -20.96 -12.21 12.31
CA SER A 113 -22.35 -11.86 12.64
C SER A 113 -22.91 -10.88 11.61
N LYS A 114 -24.17 -11.07 11.20
CA LYS A 114 -24.87 -10.19 10.23
C LYS A 114 -24.79 -8.72 10.65
N LYS A 115 -24.93 -8.45 11.95
CA LYS A 115 -24.80 -7.10 12.53
C LYS A 115 -23.44 -6.46 12.23
N MET A 116 -22.35 -7.21 12.37
CA MET A 116 -21.00 -6.68 12.10
C MET A 116 -20.76 -6.45 10.62
N LEU A 117 -21.24 -7.35 9.76
CA LEU A 117 -21.12 -7.17 8.31
C LEU A 117 -21.91 -5.95 7.82
N LEU A 118 -23.15 -5.77 8.29
CA LEU A 118 -23.94 -4.56 7.98
C LEU A 118 -23.30 -3.29 8.52
N LEU A 119 -22.76 -3.33 9.75
CA LEU A 119 -22.07 -2.18 10.32
C LEU A 119 -20.82 -1.82 9.51
N SER A 120 -20.05 -2.81 9.05
CA SER A 120 -18.88 -2.57 8.21
C SER A 120 -19.24 -1.95 6.85
N ALA A 121 -20.33 -2.41 6.22
CA ALA A 121 -20.84 -1.79 5.00
C ALA A 121 -21.28 -0.34 5.24
N PHE A 122 -21.98 -0.09 6.35
CA PHE A 122 -22.43 1.24 6.74
C PHE A 122 -21.26 2.19 7.03
N ILE A 123 -20.24 1.74 7.77
CA ILE A 123 -19.02 2.52 7.99
C ILE A 123 -18.29 2.77 6.68
N GLY A 124 -18.19 1.77 5.80
CA GLY A 124 -17.64 1.94 4.46
C GLY A 124 -18.38 3.02 3.65
N PHE A 125 -19.71 3.01 3.69
CA PHE A 125 -20.54 4.05 3.07
C PHE A 125 -20.23 5.44 3.64
N LEU A 126 -20.18 5.59 4.97
CA LEU A 126 -19.87 6.87 5.61
C LEU A 126 -18.47 7.38 5.24
N ILE A 127 -17.48 6.50 5.15
CA ILE A 127 -16.12 6.86 4.72
C ILE A 127 -16.15 7.38 3.29
N VAL A 128 -16.85 6.71 2.38
CA VAL A 128 -16.99 7.17 0.98
C VAL A 128 -17.62 8.57 0.95
N LEU A 129 -18.69 8.80 1.71
CA LEU A 129 -19.33 10.12 1.80
C LEU A 129 -18.38 11.18 2.36
N VAL A 130 -17.63 10.91 3.41
CA VAL A 130 -16.65 11.87 3.96
C VAL A 130 -15.59 12.21 2.92
N PHE A 131 -15.04 11.22 2.22
CA PHE A 131 -14.00 11.46 1.22
C PHE A 131 -14.51 12.27 0.02
N LYS A 132 -15.74 12.02 -0.40
CA LYS A 132 -16.33 12.74 -1.52
C LYS A 132 -16.82 14.13 -1.12
N SER A 133 -17.62 14.23 -0.05
CA SER A 133 -18.36 15.45 0.30
C SER A 133 -17.53 16.41 1.16
N PHE A 134 -16.66 15.91 2.03
CA PHE A 134 -15.86 16.76 2.93
C PHE A 134 -14.46 17.01 2.39
N LEU A 135 -13.81 16.00 1.80
CA LEU A 135 -12.44 16.10 1.29
C LEU A 135 -12.34 16.39 -0.21
N GLU A 136 -13.46 16.41 -0.94
CA GLU A 136 -13.55 16.68 -2.39
C GLU A 136 -12.55 15.85 -3.23
N VAL A 137 -12.27 14.61 -2.80
CA VAL A 137 -11.32 13.76 -3.50
C VAL A 137 -11.84 13.44 -4.90
N LYS A 138 -11.01 13.70 -5.91
CA LYS A 138 -11.30 13.37 -7.31
C LYS A 138 -11.11 11.87 -7.52
N ILE A 139 -12.20 11.14 -7.39
CA ILE A 139 -12.24 9.70 -7.62
C ILE A 139 -12.73 9.48 -9.06
N PRO A 140 -11.95 8.79 -9.92
CA PRO A 140 -12.43 8.45 -11.25
C PRO A 140 -13.62 7.50 -11.15
N GLY A 141 -14.70 7.82 -11.88
CA GLY A 141 -15.87 6.96 -11.95
C GLY A 141 -15.53 5.60 -12.55
N GLY A 142 -16.21 4.55 -12.09
CA GLY A 142 -16.00 3.19 -12.59
C GLY A 142 -16.51 3.02 -14.02
N GLN A 143 -15.78 2.27 -14.84
CA GLN A 143 -16.21 1.91 -16.21
C GLN A 143 -17.61 1.27 -16.24
N LEU A 144 -17.96 0.51 -15.20
CA LEU A 144 -19.25 -0.17 -15.08
C LEU A 144 -20.42 0.82 -15.01
N TYR A 145 -20.19 2.06 -14.58
CA TYR A 145 -21.24 3.08 -14.52
C TYR A 145 -21.77 3.45 -15.91
N GLU A 146 -21.02 3.22 -16.98
CA GLU A 146 -21.45 3.51 -18.35
C GLU A 146 -22.61 2.62 -18.83
N TYR A 147 -22.76 1.44 -18.24
CA TYR A 147 -23.82 0.50 -18.57
C TYR A 147 -25.10 0.71 -17.76
N LEU A 148 -25.11 1.69 -16.83
CA LEU A 148 -26.29 2.02 -16.06
C LEU A 148 -27.29 2.85 -16.90
N PRO A 149 -28.60 2.78 -16.61
CA PRO A 149 -29.59 3.67 -17.20
C PRO A 149 -29.24 5.15 -16.97
N ASP A 150 -29.58 6.03 -17.91
CA ASP A 150 -29.08 7.42 -17.98
C ASP A 150 -29.13 8.20 -16.66
N ALA A 151 -30.25 8.09 -15.92
CA ALA A 151 -30.41 8.77 -14.63
C ALA A 151 -29.45 8.24 -13.55
N MET A 152 -29.28 6.91 -13.47
CA MET A 152 -28.36 6.28 -12.51
C MET A 152 -26.90 6.48 -12.91
N ARG A 153 -26.58 6.37 -14.20
CA ARG A 153 -25.23 6.65 -14.73
C ARG A 153 -24.77 8.05 -14.36
N SER A 154 -25.60 9.05 -14.64
CA SER A 154 -25.28 10.45 -14.35
C SER A 154 -25.07 10.67 -12.85
N PHE A 155 -25.95 10.12 -12.02
CA PHE A 155 -25.81 10.21 -10.57
C PHE A 155 -24.50 9.57 -10.08
N MET A 156 -24.18 8.36 -10.53
CA MET A 156 -22.98 7.64 -10.10
C MET A 156 -21.70 8.32 -10.57
N LEU A 157 -21.62 8.77 -11.83
CA LEU A 157 -20.41 9.45 -12.35
C LEU A 157 -20.16 10.82 -11.69
N LEU A 158 -21.22 11.54 -11.31
CA LEU A 158 -21.07 12.84 -10.66
C LEU A 158 -20.70 12.70 -9.18
N ASN A 159 -21.29 11.72 -8.49
CA ASN A 159 -21.21 11.60 -7.04
C ASN A 159 -20.21 10.55 -6.54
N PHE A 160 -19.85 9.52 -7.32
CA PHE A 160 -19.14 8.33 -6.82
C PHE A 160 -18.19 7.66 -7.84
#